data_AF-A0A2E5LXS3-F1
#
_entry.id   AF-A0A2E5LXS3-F1
#
_cell.length_a   1.000
_cell.length_b   1.000
_cell.length_c   1.000
_cell.angle_alpha   90.00
_cell.angle_beta   90.00
_cell.angle_gamma   90.00
#
_symmetry.space_group_name_H-M   'P 1'
#
loop_
_entity.id
_entity.type
_entity.pdbx_description
1 polymer ?
#
loop_
_entity_poly.entity_id
_entity_poly.type
_entity_poly.pdbx_seq_one_letter_code
_entity_poly.pdbx_strand_id
1 'polypeptide(L)'
;MTAPNVLLASKGHPFQREPFFQMFDAFQQESHISGWTHVEQPAAQVFFNPENAEPYDCIVDYSMPGVFGVGGPPDPPQELKDGYMRLTEEGKGLVMIHHNICSWPAWEEYAEIIGGRFFYNPGSLRGVDYPDSGYLLAANHTCQVVEAEADHPVVEGVDLEFELQDEIYLAPYFEDSLVPLVRSDFDFTYKNFFSPSLVVNDGRMYERGDWTHPPTPNLVVWAKNYRNSPIVYVQAGDVPTSYNNPNYRKLLSNAIKWVASDEAHAWARERNAATAVS
;
A
#
# COMPACT_ATOMS: atom_id res chain seq x y z
N MET A 1 14.66 -3.95 19.63
CA MET A 1 14.35 -2.60 19.11
C MET A 1 13.24 -1.99 19.97
N THR A 2 13.25 -0.68 20.16
CA THR A 2 12.12 0.05 20.77
C THR A 2 10.92 0.01 19.82
N ALA A 3 9.70 -0.10 20.36
CA ALA A 3 8.50 -0.12 19.53
C ALA A 3 8.30 1.24 18.82
N PRO A 4 8.00 1.27 17.51
CA PRO A 4 7.95 2.51 16.74
C PRO A 4 6.77 3.40 17.12
N ASN A 5 6.94 4.72 17.03
CA ASN A 5 5.88 5.72 17.08
C ASN A 5 5.38 6.00 15.64
N VAL A 6 4.08 5.90 15.41
CA VAL A 6 3.50 5.85 14.07
C VAL A 6 2.70 7.09 13.72
N LEU A 7 2.92 7.66 12.53
CA LEU A 7 1.95 8.55 11.91
C LEU A 7 1.00 7.73 11.04
N LEU A 8 -0.30 7.77 11.32
CA LEU A 8 -1.35 7.13 10.52
C LEU A 8 -2.07 8.19 9.68
N ALA A 9 -1.92 8.13 8.37
CA ALA A 9 -2.70 8.92 7.42
C ALA A 9 -3.91 8.13 6.92
N SER A 10 -5.08 8.77 6.80
CA SER A 10 -6.27 8.13 6.22
C SER A 10 -7.14 9.09 5.41
N LYS A 11 -8.27 8.57 4.91
CA LYS A 11 -9.36 9.21 4.13
C LYS A 11 -9.21 9.04 2.62
N GLY A 12 -10.32 9.11 1.90
CA GLY A 12 -10.37 8.97 0.45
C GLY A 12 -11.28 7.85 -0.01
N HIS A 13 -11.29 6.76 0.75
CA HIS A 13 -12.23 5.66 0.60
C HIS A 13 -13.02 5.48 1.92
N PRO A 14 -14.33 5.21 1.88
CA PRO A 14 -15.08 4.81 3.08
C PRO A 14 -14.56 3.50 3.66
N PHE A 15 -14.50 3.41 4.99
CA PHE A 15 -14.13 2.19 5.72
C PHE A 15 -14.80 2.18 7.09
N GLN A 16 -14.83 1.02 7.73
CA GLN A 16 -15.36 0.90 9.09
C GLN A 16 -14.32 1.40 10.11
N ARG A 17 -14.49 2.66 10.52
CA ARG A 17 -13.53 3.39 11.36
C ARG A 17 -13.21 2.71 12.68
N GLU A 18 -14.24 2.28 13.42
CA GLU A 18 -14.08 1.73 14.76
C GLU A 18 -13.20 0.46 14.76
N PRO A 19 -13.50 -0.61 14.01
CA PRO A 19 -12.64 -1.79 13.99
C PRO A 19 -11.25 -1.51 13.42
N PHE A 20 -11.13 -0.55 12.49
CA PHE A 20 -9.84 -0.15 11.95
C PHE A 20 -8.95 0.50 13.02
N PHE A 21 -9.45 1.47 13.78
CA PHE A 21 -8.64 2.13 14.83
C PHE A 21 -8.41 1.22 16.03
N GLN A 22 -9.35 0.33 16.37
CA GLN A 22 -9.15 -0.70 17.40
C GLN A 22 -7.96 -1.62 17.08
N MET A 23 -7.63 -1.83 15.80
CA MET A 23 -6.43 -2.56 15.42
C MET A 23 -5.15 -1.84 15.85
N PHE A 24 -5.06 -0.52 15.66
CA PHE A 24 -3.90 0.27 16.10
C PHE A 24 -3.84 0.43 17.63
N ASP A 25 -4.99 0.59 18.30
CA ASP A 25 -5.07 0.56 19.75
C ASP A 25 -4.52 -0.75 20.32
N ALA A 26 -4.89 -1.87 19.72
CA ALA A 26 -4.39 -3.17 20.11
C ALA A 26 -2.88 -3.32 19.82
N PHE A 27 -2.38 -2.86 18.68
CA PHE A 27 -0.93 -2.84 18.42
C PHE A 27 -0.16 -2.08 19.50
N GLN A 28 -0.70 -0.97 19.99
CA GLN A 28 -0.09 -0.22 21.09
C GLN A 28 -0.18 -0.98 22.42
N GLN A 29 -1.34 -1.56 22.75
CA GLN A 29 -1.53 -2.35 23.98
C GLN A 29 -0.63 -3.59 24.01
N GLU A 30 -0.42 -4.23 22.86
CA GLU A 30 0.45 -5.39 22.66
C GLU A 30 1.93 -5.00 22.48
N SER A 31 2.26 -3.72 22.63
CA SER A 31 3.64 -3.18 22.52
C SER A 31 4.30 -3.43 21.16
N HIS A 32 3.52 -3.60 20.09
CA HIS A 32 4.01 -3.63 18.72
C HIS A 32 4.40 -2.24 18.23
N ILE A 33 3.74 -1.20 18.75
CA ILE A 33 4.04 0.22 18.54
C ILE A 33 4.06 0.92 19.90
N SER A 34 4.82 2.01 20.04
CA SER A 34 4.86 2.79 21.29
C SER A 34 3.74 3.83 21.36
N GLY A 35 3.27 4.29 20.20
CA GLY A 35 2.19 5.25 20.05
C GLY A 35 1.80 5.42 18.60
N TRP A 36 0.66 6.07 18.37
CA TRP A 36 0.23 6.45 17.04
C TRP A 36 -0.50 7.80 17.06
N THR A 37 -0.35 8.58 15.99
CA THR A 37 -1.11 9.82 15.74
C THR A 37 -1.87 9.68 14.43
N HIS A 38 -3.17 9.96 14.46
CA HIS A 38 -4.01 9.93 13.26
C HIS A 38 -4.20 11.32 12.66
N VAL A 39 -4.00 11.44 11.35
CA VAL A 39 -4.25 12.66 10.59
C VAL A 39 -4.98 12.31 9.29
N GLU A 40 -6.04 13.05 8.97
CA GLU A 40 -6.80 12.85 7.73
C GLU A 40 -6.37 13.81 6.61
N GLN A 41 -6.58 13.42 5.37
CA GLN A 41 -6.44 14.32 4.22
C GLN A 41 -7.44 15.51 4.29
N PRO A 42 -7.05 16.72 3.85
CA PRO A 42 -5.75 17.10 3.29
C PRO A 42 -4.68 17.42 4.34
N ALA A 43 -5.01 17.50 5.63
CA ALA A 43 -4.06 17.89 6.68
C ALA A 43 -2.86 16.94 6.78
N ALA A 44 -3.03 15.65 6.48
CA ALA A 44 -1.94 14.68 6.46
C ALA A 44 -0.77 15.08 5.54
N GLN A 45 -1.02 15.87 4.48
CA GLN A 45 0.02 16.30 3.53
C GLN A 45 1.15 17.08 4.17
N VAL A 46 0.87 17.83 5.24
CA VAL A 46 1.89 18.62 5.92
C VAL A 46 2.95 17.74 6.59
N PHE A 47 2.70 16.45 6.78
CA PHE A 47 3.63 15.52 7.40
C PHE A 47 4.49 14.75 6.38
N PHE A 48 4.22 14.86 5.07
CA PHE A 48 5.04 14.21 4.04
C PHE A 48 6.26 15.08 3.70
N ASN A 49 7.04 15.43 4.71
CA ASN A 49 8.36 16.05 4.65
C ASN A 49 9.14 15.72 5.92
N PRO A 50 10.48 15.75 5.88
CA PRO A 50 11.34 15.48 7.03
C PRO A 50 10.97 16.21 8.31
N GLU A 51 10.70 17.52 8.22
CA GLU A 51 10.55 18.40 9.38
C GLU A 51 9.36 17.99 10.25
N ASN A 52 8.23 17.70 9.62
CA ASN A 52 7.01 17.33 10.33
C ASN A 52 6.91 15.82 10.59
N ALA A 53 7.66 14.99 9.86
CA ALA A 53 7.72 13.54 10.08
C ALA A 53 8.76 13.12 11.13
N GLU A 54 9.64 14.01 11.58
CA GLU A 54 10.70 13.72 12.56
C GLU A 54 10.20 12.98 13.82
N PRO A 55 9.05 13.35 14.43
CA PRO A 55 8.60 12.69 15.66
C PRO A 55 8.14 11.24 15.50
N TYR A 56 8.03 10.75 14.26
CA TYR A 56 7.47 9.44 13.93
C TYR A 56 8.54 8.56 13.31
N ASP A 57 8.64 7.30 13.73
CA ASP A 57 9.62 6.36 13.18
C ASP A 57 9.22 5.90 11.77
N CYS A 58 7.91 5.81 11.49
CA CYS A 58 7.37 5.47 10.18
C CYS A 58 6.01 6.13 9.93
N ILE A 59 5.61 6.15 8.65
CA ILE A 59 4.27 6.57 8.22
C ILE A 59 3.50 5.34 7.73
N VAL A 60 2.29 5.15 8.24
CA VAL A 60 1.31 4.21 7.71
C VAL A 60 0.27 5.01 6.94
N ASP A 61 0.15 4.78 5.64
CA ASP A 61 -0.75 5.53 4.76
C ASP A 61 -1.88 4.63 4.26
N TYR A 62 -3.06 4.87 4.81
CA TYR A 62 -4.35 4.31 4.41
C TYR A 62 -5.23 5.42 3.82
N SER A 63 -4.63 6.36 3.09
CA SER A 63 -5.34 7.42 2.38
C SER A 63 -5.32 7.23 0.87
N MET A 64 -6.28 7.84 0.17
CA MET A 64 -6.39 7.89 -1.29
C MET A 64 -6.55 9.34 -1.80
N PRO A 65 -5.55 10.22 -1.60
CA PRO A 65 -5.61 11.59 -2.09
C PRO A 65 -5.40 11.70 -3.60
N GLY A 66 -5.85 12.82 -4.18
CA GLY A 66 -5.81 13.06 -5.63
C GLY A 66 -6.93 12.35 -6.41
N VAL A 67 -7.79 11.60 -5.72
CA VAL A 67 -8.92 10.88 -6.31
C VAL A 67 -10.23 11.42 -5.71
N PHE A 68 -11.25 11.61 -6.55
CA PHE A 68 -12.58 12.12 -6.15
C PHE A 68 -12.56 13.42 -5.31
N GLY A 69 -11.56 14.28 -5.54
CA GLY A 69 -11.38 15.55 -4.84
C GLY A 69 -10.84 15.43 -3.40
N VAL A 70 -10.51 14.22 -2.94
CA VAL A 70 -9.92 14.01 -1.61
C VAL A 70 -8.46 14.44 -1.65
N GLY A 71 -8.03 15.23 -0.66
CA GLY A 71 -6.63 15.67 -0.57
C GLY A 71 -6.22 16.69 -1.64
N GLY A 72 -7.06 17.00 -2.63
CA GLY A 72 -6.76 17.99 -3.67
C GLY A 72 -6.74 17.39 -5.08
N PRO A 73 -6.09 18.06 -6.04
CA PRO A 73 -6.11 17.64 -7.44
C PRO A 73 -5.35 16.33 -7.68
N PRO A 74 -5.63 15.63 -8.80
CA PRO A 74 -4.91 14.41 -9.21
C PRO A 74 -3.39 14.52 -9.25
N ASP A 75 -2.88 15.70 -9.61
CA ASP A 75 -1.46 16.02 -9.55
C ASP A 75 -1.18 16.81 -8.28
N PRO A 76 -0.41 16.29 -7.30
CA PRO A 76 -0.19 16.96 -6.04
C PRO A 76 0.59 18.28 -6.20
N PRO A 77 0.45 19.21 -5.24
CA PRO A 77 1.27 20.43 -5.20
C PRO A 77 2.77 20.11 -5.20
N GLN A 78 3.58 20.96 -5.85
CA GLN A 78 5.02 20.73 -5.95
C GLN A 78 5.71 20.64 -4.58
N GLU A 79 5.27 21.43 -3.59
CA GLU A 79 5.79 21.37 -2.23
C GLU A 79 5.61 19.98 -1.59
N LEU A 80 4.47 19.33 -1.84
CA LEU A 80 4.23 17.97 -1.39
C LEU A 80 5.15 16.98 -2.08
N LYS A 81 5.34 17.10 -3.41
CA LYS A 81 6.27 16.25 -4.17
C LYS A 81 7.68 16.39 -3.62
N ASP A 82 8.17 17.62 -3.46
CA ASP A 82 9.52 17.91 -2.97
C ASP A 82 9.73 17.38 -1.54
N GLY A 83 8.75 17.58 -0.66
CA GLY A 83 8.75 17.03 0.70
C GLY A 83 8.83 15.51 0.70
N TYR A 84 8.01 14.84 -0.10
CA TYR A 84 7.98 13.38 -0.22
C TYR A 84 9.32 12.83 -0.76
N MET A 85 9.89 13.50 -1.76
CA MET A 85 11.20 13.14 -2.32
C MET A 85 12.30 13.26 -1.27
N ARG A 86 12.30 14.33 -0.47
CA ARG A 86 13.27 14.48 0.62
C ARG A 86 13.07 13.45 1.73
N LEU A 87 11.82 13.17 2.08
CA LEU A 87 11.46 12.17 3.08
C LEU A 87 11.98 10.78 2.69
N THR A 88 11.87 10.43 1.40
CA THR A 88 12.38 9.16 0.86
C THR A 88 13.90 9.13 0.70
N GLU A 89 14.53 10.28 0.48
CA GLU A 89 15.99 10.41 0.51
C GLU A 89 16.56 10.23 1.92
N GLU A 90 15.89 10.74 2.96
CA GLU A 90 16.28 10.50 4.36
C GLU A 90 16.02 9.05 4.81
N GLY A 91 15.14 8.36 4.09
CA GLY A 91 14.86 6.95 4.29
C GLY A 91 13.75 6.66 5.29
N LYS A 92 12.78 7.58 5.46
CA LYS A 92 11.61 7.34 6.32
C LYS A 92 10.91 6.04 5.91
N GLY A 93 10.67 5.13 6.87
CA GLY A 93 9.90 3.92 6.63
C GLY A 93 8.44 4.19 6.29
N LEU A 94 7.90 3.49 5.28
CA LEU A 94 6.53 3.67 4.82
C LEU A 94 5.77 2.33 4.75
N VAL A 95 4.54 2.30 5.25
CA VAL A 95 3.61 1.18 5.04
C VAL A 95 2.38 1.69 4.31
N MET A 96 2.13 1.17 3.12
CA MET A 96 1.05 1.57 2.23
C MET A 96 -0.04 0.51 2.24
N ILE A 97 -1.30 0.90 2.44
CA ILE A 97 -2.38 -0.05 2.63
C ILE A 97 -3.48 0.17 1.59
N HIS A 98 -3.88 -0.93 0.95
CA HIS A 98 -5.11 -1.04 0.17
C HIS A 98 -5.24 0.02 -0.94
N HIS A 99 -6.23 0.91 -0.85
CA HIS A 99 -6.50 1.99 -1.81
C HIS A 99 -5.38 3.04 -1.92
N ASN A 100 -4.34 2.98 -1.10
CA ASN A 100 -3.20 3.88 -1.22
C ASN A 100 -2.53 3.83 -2.60
N ILE A 101 -2.55 2.66 -3.26
CA ILE A 101 -2.03 2.46 -4.63
C ILE A 101 -2.81 3.26 -5.70
N CYS A 102 -3.99 3.77 -5.37
CA CYS A 102 -4.81 4.61 -6.24
C CYS A 102 -4.42 6.10 -6.17
N SER A 103 -3.62 6.51 -5.19
CA SER A 103 -3.40 7.93 -4.90
C SER A 103 -2.58 8.63 -5.97
N TRP A 104 -2.75 9.95 -6.06
CA TRP A 104 -2.00 10.84 -6.96
C TRP A 104 -1.91 10.34 -8.42
N PRO A 105 -3.05 10.07 -9.08
CA PRO A 105 -3.06 9.35 -10.36
C PRO A 105 -2.39 10.12 -11.50
N ALA A 106 -2.16 11.43 -11.37
CA ALA A 106 -1.43 12.23 -12.36
C ALA A 106 0.08 12.42 -12.04
N TRP A 107 0.57 11.86 -10.93
CA TRP A 107 1.99 11.89 -10.56
C TRP A 107 2.62 10.51 -10.74
N GLU A 108 3.18 10.26 -11.92
CA GLU A 108 3.75 8.94 -12.28
C GLU A 108 4.76 8.41 -11.24
N GLU A 109 5.62 9.26 -10.70
CA GLU A 109 6.59 8.89 -9.67
C GLU A 109 5.96 8.25 -8.43
N TYR A 110 4.70 8.56 -8.10
CA TYR A 110 4.05 7.92 -6.96
C TYR A 110 3.84 6.41 -7.18
N ALA A 111 3.59 6.00 -8.43
CA ALA A 111 3.55 4.57 -8.77
C ALA A 111 4.95 3.94 -8.65
N GLU A 112 6.01 4.69 -8.96
CA GLU A 112 7.40 4.27 -8.73
C GLU A 112 7.74 4.16 -7.26
N ILE A 113 7.16 4.98 -6.39
CA ILE A 113 7.32 4.87 -4.93
C ILE A 113 6.67 3.58 -4.43
N ILE A 114 5.38 3.35 -4.75
CA ILE A 114 4.61 2.21 -4.22
C ILE A 114 4.98 0.88 -4.88
N GLY A 115 5.32 0.89 -6.18
CA GLY A 115 5.58 -0.33 -6.96
C GLY A 115 4.45 -0.76 -7.92
N GLY A 116 3.51 0.13 -8.20
CA GLY A 116 2.39 -0.13 -9.09
C GLY A 116 1.35 0.99 -9.05
N ARG A 117 0.26 0.83 -9.80
CA ARG A 117 -0.84 1.79 -9.84
C ARG A 117 -2.17 1.11 -10.10
N PHE A 118 -3.19 1.48 -9.33
CA PHE A 118 -4.58 1.19 -9.68
C PHE A 118 -5.16 2.36 -10.48
N PHE A 119 -5.83 2.03 -11.59
CA PHE A 119 -6.46 2.96 -12.50
C PHE A 119 -7.98 2.96 -12.34
N TYR A 120 -8.57 4.06 -11.86
CA TYR A 120 -10.03 4.25 -11.94
C TYR A 120 -10.51 4.57 -13.36
N ASN A 121 -9.62 5.10 -14.20
CA ASN A 121 -9.88 5.43 -15.60
C ASN A 121 -8.68 4.97 -16.44
N PRO A 122 -8.85 4.68 -17.74
CA PRO A 122 -7.73 4.39 -18.63
C PRO A 122 -6.65 5.47 -18.55
N GLY A 123 -5.40 5.04 -18.64
CA GLY A 123 -4.24 5.93 -18.49
C GLY A 123 -2.96 5.27 -18.98
N SER A 124 -1.85 5.98 -18.84
CA SER A 124 -0.53 5.45 -19.18
C SER A 124 0.36 5.31 -17.94
N LEU A 125 1.27 4.34 -18.00
CA LEU A 125 2.30 4.09 -16.99
C LEU A 125 3.55 3.55 -17.66
N ARG A 126 4.72 4.17 -17.46
CA ARG A 126 5.98 3.78 -18.12
C ARG A 126 5.85 3.68 -19.64
N GLY A 127 5.07 4.59 -20.25
CA GLY A 127 4.82 4.63 -21.69
C GLY A 127 3.92 3.51 -22.24
N VAL A 128 3.30 2.70 -21.38
CA VAL A 128 2.31 1.68 -21.75
C VAL A 128 0.91 2.20 -21.43
N ASP A 129 0.01 2.11 -22.39
CA ASP A 129 -1.41 2.41 -22.18
C ASP A 129 -2.13 1.24 -21.52
N TYR A 130 -2.87 1.53 -20.47
CA TYR A 130 -3.70 0.58 -19.73
C TYR A 130 -5.17 0.99 -19.81
N PRO A 131 -6.10 0.01 -19.85
CA PRO A 131 -7.48 0.27 -19.48
C PRO A 131 -7.56 0.66 -17.99
N ASP A 132 -8.74 1.00 -17.49
CA ASP A 132 -8.94 1.05 -16.04
C ASP A 132 -8.67 -0.34 -15.43
N SER A 133 -8.22 -0.37 -14.18
CA SER A 133 -7.90 -1.58 -13.42
C SER A 133 -9.14 -2.44 -13.17
N GLY A 134 -9.02 -3.55 -12.45
CA GLY A 134 -10.17 -4.37 -12.05
C GLY A 134 -10.31 -4.43 -10.54
N TYR A 135 -11.54 -4.49 -10.05
CA TYR A 135 -11.84 -4.71 -8.63
C TYR A 135 -12.80 -5.88 -8.44
N LEU A 136 -12.69 -6.57 -7.31
CA LEU A 136 -13.69 -7.52 -6.81
C LEU A 136 -13.78 -7.41 -5.29
N LEU A 137 -14.94 -6.97 -4.80
CA LEU A 137 -15.21 -6.86 -3.37
C LEU A 137 -15.45 -8.23 -2.71
N ALA A 138 -15.03 -8.35 -1.46
CA ALA A 138 -15.30 -9.50 -0.59
C ALA A 138 -14.97 -10.88 -1.22
N ALA A 139 -13.87 -10.95 -1.96
CA ALA A 139 -13.35 -12.20 -2.51
C ALA A 139 -12.75 -13.06 -1.39
N ASN A 140 -13.12 -14.34 -1.33
CA ASN A 140 -12.43 -15.31 -0.49
C ASN A 140 -11.24 -15.86 -1.27
N HIS A 141 -10.08 -15.88 -0.64
CA HIS A 141 -8.84 -16.36 -1.24
C HIS A 141 -7.88 -16.85 -0.16
N THR A 142 -6.97 -17.73 -0.53
CA THR A 142 -5.86 -18.17 0.31
C THR A 142 -4.62 -17.34 -0.03
N CYS A 143 -4.09 -16.68 0.99
CA CYS A 143 -2.82 -16.00 0.97
C CYS A 143 -1.71 -16.98 1.31
N GLN A 144 -0.63 -16.98 0.53
CA GLN A 144 0.52 -17.85 0.68
C GLN A 144 1.79 -17.01 0.81
N VAL A 145 2.56 -17.25 1.86
CA VAL A 145 3.91 -16.68 2.02
C VAL A 145 4.81 -17.26 0.95
N VAL A 146 5.58 -16.40 0.27
CA VAL A 146 6.53 -16.84 -0.75
C VAL A 146 7.70 -17.56 -0.07
N GLU A 147 7.96 -18.81 -0.44
CA GLU A 147 8.95 -19.67 0.21
C GLU A 147 10.36 -19.04 0.25
N ALA A 148 10.78 -18.38 -0.83
CA ALA A 148 12.07 -17.71 -0.91
C ALA A 148 12.21 -16.52 0.06
N GLU A 149 11.09 -15.98 0.54
CA GLU A 149 11.01 -14.82 1.43
C GLU A 149 10.46 -15.19 2.82
N ALA A 150 10.40 -16.48 3.16
CA ALA A 150 9.82 -16.96 4.42
C ALA A 150 10.57 -16.46 5.67
N ASP A 151 11.85 -16.10 5.53
CA ASP A 151 12.68 -15.52 6.58
C ASP A 151 12.56 -13.98 6.67
N HIS A 152 11.78 -13.34 5.78
CA HIS A 152 11.64 -11.89 5.78
C HIS A 152 10.92 -11.41 7.06
N PRO A 153 11.43 -10.40 7.80
CA PRO A 153 10.85 -9.98 9.08
C PRO A 153 9.36 -9.61 9.03
N VAL A 154 8.87 -9.15 7.88
CA VAL A 154 7.45 -8.82 7.64
C VAL A 154 6.54 -10.04 7.78
N VAL A 155 6.98 -11.24 7.40
CA VAL A 155 6.18 -12.47 7.47
C VAL A 155 6.51 -13.33 8.71
N GLU A 156 7.34 -12.83 9.62
CA GLU A 156 7.74 -13.56 10.83
C GLU A 156 6.53 -13.96 11.69
N GLY A 157 6.31 -15.27 11.83
CA GLY A 157 5.21 -15.83 12.62
C GLY A 157 3.82 -15.60 12.01
N VAL A 158 3.76 -15.25 10.72
CA VAL A 158 2.55 -15.38 9.90
C VAL A 158 2.47 -16.84 9.43
N ASP A 159 1.26 -17.41 9.40
CA ASP A 159 1.06 -18.75 8.85
C ASP A 159 1.47 -18.77 7.36
N LEU A 160 2.13 -19.86 6.93
CA LEU A 160 2.56 -19.98 5.53
C LEU A 160 1.39 -19.93 4.54
N GLU A 161 0.22 -20.38 4.97
CA GLU A 161 -1.05 -20.25 4.26
C GLU A 161 -2.14 -19.77 5.21
N PHE A 162 -2.93 -18.78 4.80
CA PHE A 162 -4.07 -18.30 5.58
C PHE A 162 -5.20 -17.81 4.67
N GLU A 163 -6.44 -18.01 5.13
CA GLU A 163 -7.62 -17.50 4.42
C GLU A 163 -7.86 -16.03 4.74
N LEU A 164 -8.31 -15.29 3.74
CA LEU A 164 -8.73 -13.89 3.85
C LEU A 164 -10.00 -13.66 3.03
N GLN A 165 -10.83 -12.71 3.47
CA GLN A 165 -11.94 -12.18 2.68
C GLN A 165 -11.80 -10.66 2.61
N ASP A 166 -11.54 -10.13 1.43
CA ASP A 166 -11.31 -8.70 1.22
C ASP A 166 -11.60 -8.29 -0.23
N GLU A 167 -11.46 -7.00 -0.54
CA GLU A 167 -11.33 -6.54 -1.91
C GLU A 167 -9.97 -6.92 -2.52
N ILE A 168 -9.99 -7.36 -3.78
CA ILE A 168 -8.79 -7.66 -4.57
C ILE A 168 -8.72 -6.83 -5.85
N TYR A 169 -7.49 -6.53 -6.28
CA TYR A 169 -7.19 -5.66 -7.41
C TYR A 169 -6.48 -6.37 -8.56
N LEU A 170 -6.96 -6.09 -9.77
CA LEU A 170 -6.28 -6.38 -11.02
C LEU A 170 -5.64 -5.08 -11.53
N ALA A 171 -4.37 -4.87 -11.22
CA ALA A 171 -3.68 -3.61 -11.52
C ALA A 171 -2.20 -3.85 -11.92
N PRO A 172 -1.60 -2.97 -12.75
CA PRO A 172 -0.20 -3.11 -13.13
C PRO A 172 0.73 -2.90 -11.93
N TYR A 173 1.58 -3.90 -11.68
CA TYR A 173 2.65 -3.90 -10.68
C TYR A 173 4.02 -4.05 -11.35
N PHE A 174 5.05 -3.49 -10.73
CA PHE A 174 6.43 -3.50 -11.25
C PHE A 174 7.24 -4.63 -10.64
N GLU A 175 6.87 -5.90 -10.87
CA GLU A 175 7.46 -7.07 -10.17
C GLU A 175 8.99 -7.11 -10.18
N ASP A 176 9.62 -6.61 -11.24
CA ASP A 176 11.08 -6.52 -11.36
C ASP A 176 11.74 -5.66 -10.28
N SER A 177 10.97 -4.79 -9.63
CA SER A 177 11.40 -3.91 -8.54
C SER A 177 10.92 -4.34 -7.15
N LEU A 178 10.16 -5.44 -7.03
CA LEU A 178 9.50 -5.86 -5.79
C LEU A 178 10.15 -7.10 -5.17
N VAL A 179 10.15 -7.16 -3.84
CA VAL A 179 10.36 -8.39 -3.08
C VAL A 179 8.98 -8.98 -2.76
N PRO A 180 8.59 -10.10 -3.39
CA PRO A 180 7.25 -10.64 -3.24
C PRO A 180 7.10 -11.39 -1.92
N LEU A 181 6.27 -10.91 -1.00
CA LEU A 181 6.15 -11.50 0.34
C LEU A 181 4.97 -12.47 0.45
N VAL A 182 3.81 -12.09 -0.09
CA VAL A 182 2.59 -12.90 -0.02
C VAL A 182 1.86 -12.85 -1.36
N ARG A 183 1.51 -14.03 -1.89
CA ARG A 183 0.70 -14.20 -3.09
C ARG A 183 -0.67 -14.76 -2.75
N SER A 184 -1.63 -14.53 -3.63
CA SER A 184 -2.97 -15.11 -3.54
C SER A 184 -3.15 -16.25 -4.54
N ASP A 185 -3.91 -17.26 -4.15
CA ASP A 185 -4.37 -18.34 -5.04
C ASP A 185 -5.49 -17.92 -6.02
N PHE A 186 -5.98 -16.68 -5.93
CA PHE A 186 -7.04 -16.17 -6.79
C PHE A 186 -6.57 -16.06 -8.25
N ASP A 187 -7.50 -16.17 -9.20
CA ASP A 187 -7.19 -16.07 -10.64
C ASP A 187 -7.26 -14.61 -11.12
N PHE A 188 -6.10 -13.97 -11.26
CA PHE A 188 -5.93 -12.56 -11.66
C PHE A 188 -6.09 -12.35 -13.17
N THR A 189 -7.27 -12.69 -13.69
CA THR A 189 -7.68 -12.42 -15.06
C THR A 189 -8.94 -11.57 -15.08
N TYR A 190 -9.08 -10.66 -16.06
CA TYR A 190 -10.22 -9.73 -16.16
C TYR A 190 -11.61 -10.39 -16.06
N LYS A 191 -11.71 -11.70 -16.34
CA LYS A 191 -12.95 -12.48 -16.22
C LYS A 191 -13.50 -12.52 -14.79
N ASN A 192 -12.65 -12.34 -13.79
CA ASN A 192 -13.03 -12.41 -12.37
C ASN A 192 -13.19 -11.03 -11.71
N PHE A 193 -12.95 -9.93 -12.44
CA PHE A 193 -12.97 -8.56 -11.91
C PHE A 193 -14.02 -7.71 -12.63
N PHE A 194 -14.29 -6.53 -12.08
CA PHE A 194 -15.20 -5.54 -12.65
C PHE A 194 -14.49 -4.22 -12.90
N SER A 195 -15.02 -3.42 -13.83
CA SER A 195 -14.43 -2.13 -14.20
C SER A 195 -14.74 -1.06 -13.14
N PRO A 196 -13.74 -0.46 -12.48
CA PRO A 196 -13.91 0.66 -11.59
C PRO A 196 -14.44 1.89 -12.34
N SER A 197 -14.05 2.11 -13.59
CA SER A 197 -14.54 3.23 -14.40
C SER A 197 -16.07 3.18 -14.56
N LEU A 198 -16.63 2.00 -14.85
CA LEU A 198 -18.09 1.84 -14.98
C LEU A 198 -18.84 2.14 -13.69
N VAL A 199 -18.31 1.74 -12.53
CA VAL A 199 -18.97 2.08 -11.25
C VAL A 199 -18.80 3.55 -10.90
N VAL A 200 -17.61 4.15 -11.06
CA VAL A 200 -17.38 5.53 -10.60
C VAL A 200 -17.94 6.59 -11.54
N ASN A 201 -17.98 6.33 -12.84
CA ASN A 201 -18.46 7.29 -13.83
C ASN A 201 -19.94 7.09 -14.18
N ASP A 202 -20.39 5.83 -14.21
CA ASP A 202 -21.74 5.49 -14.71
C ASP A 202 -22.66 4.91 -13.61
N GLY A 203 -22.14 4.66 -12.39
CA GLY A 203 -22.91 4.03 -11.31
C GLY A 203 -23.20 2.54 -11.54
N ARG A 204 -22.50 1.90 -12.47
CA ARG A 204 -22.72 0.51 -12.91
C ARG A 204 -21.84 -0.47 -12.13
N MET A 205 -22.28 -0.81 -10.93
CA MET A 205 -21.56 -1.71 -10.02
C MET A 205 -21.57 -3.16 -10.52
N TYR A 206 -20.45 -3.87 -10.35
CA TYR A 206 -20.27 -5.27 -10.78
C TYR A 206 -20.52 -5.49 -12.28
N GLU A 207 -20.15 -4.51 -13.09
CA GLU A 207 -20.22 -4.60 -14.55
C GLU A 207 -18.83 -4.63 -15.18
N ARG A 208 -18.75 -5.33 -16.31
CA ARG A 208 -17.58 -5.31 -17.21
C ARG A 208 -17.93 -4.67 -18.56
N GLY A 209 -19.13 -4.92 -19.09
CA GLY A 209 -19.42 -4.60 -20.49
C GLY A 209 -18.40 -5.28 -21.41
N ASP A 210 -17.76 -4.49 -22.28
CA ASP A 210 -16.68 -4.93 -23.17
C ASP A 210 -15.26 -4.71 -22.56
N TRP A 211 -15.18 -4.31 -21.29
CA TRP A 211 -13.91 -4.10 -20.59
C TRP A 211 -13.10 -5.40 -20.52
N THR A 212 -11.81 -5.26 -20.83
CA THR A 212 -10.81 -6.32 -20.67
C THR A 212 -9.54 -5.68 -20.09
N HIS A 213 -8.72 -6.48 -19.42
CA HIS A 213 -7.45 -6.04 -18.85
C HIS A 213 -6.43 -7.18 -18.97
N PRO A 214 -5.14 -6.87 -19.24
CA PRO A 214 -4.08 -7.87 -19.18
C PRO A 214 -4.05 -8.60 -17.82
N PRO A 215 -3.67 -9.88 -17.76
CA PRO A 215 -3.46 -10.52 -16.46
C PRO A 215 -2.37 -9.77 -15.68
N THR A 216 -2.49 -9.75 -14.35
CA THR A 216 -1.51 -9.13 -13.46
C THR A 216 -0.95 -10.17 -12.51
N PRO A 217 0.21 -9.90 -11.89
CA PRO A 217 0.67 -10.67 -10.76
C PRO A 217 -0.39 -10.91 -9.70
N ASN A 218 -0.42 -12.11 -9.13
CA ASN A 218 -1.21 -12.45 -7.95
C ASN A 218 -0.55 -12.00 -6.63
N LEU A 219 0.22 -10.92 -6.67
CA LEU A 219 1.00 -10.42 -5.55
C LEU A 219 0.15 -9.48 -4.68
N VAL A 220 -0.02 -9.81 -3.40
CA VAL A 220 -0.91 -9.06 -2.49
C VAL A 220 -0.17 -8.37 -1.35
N VAL A 221 1.10 -8.74 -1.11
CA VAL A 221 2.00 -8.05 -0.19
C VAL A 221 3.42 -8.06 -0.75
N TRP A 222 4.09 -6.91 -0.73
CA TRP A 222 5.48 -6.79 -1.13
C TRP A 222 6.26 -5.81 -0.29
N ALA A 223 7.58 -6.03 -0.23
CA ALA A 223 8.55 -5.05 0.21
C ALA A 223 9.28 -4.47 -1.00
N LYS A 224 9.72 -3.21 -0.90
CA LYS A 224 10.62 -2.58 -1.85
C LYS A 224 11.34 -1.41 -1.19
N ASN A 225 12.28 -0.82 -1.90
CA ASN A 225 12.82 0.49 -1.55
C ASN A 225 12.45 1.51 -2.63
N TYR A 226 12.35 2.76 -2.21
CA TYR A 226 12.41 3.90 -3.12
C TYR A 226 13.37 4.92 -2.53
N ARG A 227 14.45 5.20 -3.26
CA ARG A 227 15.65 5.82 -2.68
C ARG A 227 16.06 5.04 -1.42
N ASN A 228 16.27 5.73 -0.31
CA ASN A 228 16.73 5.14 0.95
C ASN A 228 15.57 4.68 1.85
N SER A 229 14.31 4.83 1.43
CA SER A 229 13.15 4.43 2.22
C SER A 229 12.80 2.95 2.01
N PRO A 230 12.69 2.15 3.09
CA PRO A 230 12.02 0.86 3.03
C PRO A 230 10.50 1.07 3.00
N ILE A 231 9.84 0.33 2.11
CA ILE A 231 8.41 0.43 1.85
C ILE A 231 7.80 -0.96 1.86
N VAL A 232 6.69 -1.13 2.57
CA VAL A 232 5.83 -2.31 2.46
C VAL A 232 4.48 -1.87 1.93
N TYR A 233 3.95 -2.59 0.94
CA TYR A 233 2.56 -2.45 0.54
C TYR A 233 1.78 -3.71 0.94
N VAL A 234 0.58 -3.51 1.48
CA VAL A 234 -0.39 -4.56 1.83
C VAL A 234 -1.70 -4.26 1.10
N GLN A 235 -2.11 -5.12 0.18
CA GLN A 235 -3.32 -4.89 -0.63
C GLN A 235 -4.61 -4.97 0.18
N ALA A 236 -4.67 -5.89 1.13
CA ALA A 236 -5.81 -6.05 2.01
C ALA A 236 -6.01 -4.81 2.90
N GLY A 237 -7.25 -4.50 3.21
CA GLY A 237 -7.64 -3.46 4.14
C GLY A 237 -8.99 -2.80 3.87
N ASP A 238 -9.90 -3.35 3.04
CA ASP A 238 -11.21 -2.71 2.76
C ASP A 238 -12.21 -2.91 3.91
N VAL A 239 -12.20 -4.11 4.50
CA VAL A 239 -13.26 -4.59 5.38
C VAL A 239 -12.76 -5.10 6.74
N PRO A 240 -13.63 -5.13 7.79
CA PRO A 240 -13.26 -5.64 9.11
C PRO A 240 -12.82 -7.11 9.15
N THR A 241 -13.22 -7.92 8.17
CA THR A 241 -12.73 -9.31 8.05
C THR A 241 -11.21 -9.34 7.96
N SER A 242 -10.59 -8.34 7.33
CA SER A 242 -9.13 -8.16 7.31
C SER A 242 -8.60 -7.65 8.64
N TYR A 243 -9.17 -6.58 9.21
CA TYR A 243 -8.67 -5.97 10.45
C TYR A 243 -8.74 -6.91 11.67
N ASN A 244 -9.65 -7.89 11.61
CA ASN A 244 -9.84 -8.91 12.65
C ASN A 244 -9.06 -10.21 12.35
N ASN A 245 -8.48 -10.36 11.16
CA ASN A 245 -7.70 -11.54 10.81
C ASN A 245 -6.34 -11.52 11.55
N PRO A 246 -5.99 -12.57 12.30
CA PRO A 246 -4.75 -12.58 13.10
C PRO A 246 -3.49 -12.54 12.23
N ASN A 247 -3.48 -13.19 11.07
CA ASN A 247 -2.36 -13.18 10.12
C ASN A 247 -2.20 -11.79 9.49
N TYR A 248 -3.30 -11.13 9.10
CA TYR A 248 -3.24 -9.74 8.62
C TYR A 248 -2.68 -8.78 9.68
N ARG A 249 -3.14 -8.89 10.93
CA ARG A 249 -2.66 -8.05 12.05
C ARG A 249 -1.18 -8.28 12.34
N LYS A 250 -0.75 -9.54 12.30
CA LYS A 250 0.66 -9.93 12.48
C LYS A 250 1.52 -9.36 11.35
N LEU A 251 1.10 -9.54 10.10
CA LEU A 251 1.75 -8.99 8.92
C LEU A 251 1.91 -7.47 9.01
N LEU A 252 0.82 -6.76 9.34
CA LEU A 252 0.84 -5.30 9.40
C LEU A 252 1.71 -4.76 10.55
N SER A 253 1.62 -5.36 11.73
CA SER A 253 2.49 -4.98 12.86
C SER A 253 3.97 -5.30 12.58
N ASN A 254 4.27 -6.41 11.90
CA ASN A 254 5.61 -6.75 11.43
C ASN A 254 6.13 -5.76 10.39
N ALA A 255 5.29 -5.37 9.41
CA ALA A 255 5.62 -4.35 8.43
C ALA A 255 6.02 -3.03 9.09
N ILE A 256 5.20 -2.55 10.04
CA ILE A 256 5.47 -1.32 10.80
C ILE A 256 6.82 -1.39 11.54
N LYS A 257 7.06 -2.48 12.29
CA LYS A 257 8.33 -2.67 13.01
C LYS A 257 9.53 -2.76 12.06
N TRP A 258 9.38 -3.45 10.94
CA TRP A 258 10.45 -3.64 9.97
C TRP A 258 10.81 -2.32 9.29
N VAL A 259 9.85 -1.57 8.74
CA VAL A 259 10.18 -0.31 8.04
C VAL A 259 10.79 0.75 8.96
N ALA A 260 10.56 0.67 10.27
CA ALA A 260 11.16 1.54 11.27
C ALA A 260 12.54 1.06 11.77
N SER A 261 13.00 -0.11 11.35
CA SER A 261 14.23 -0.73 11.86
C SER A 261 15.50 -0.24 11.15
N ASP A 262 16.62 -0.28 11.87
CA ASP A 262 17.95 -0.04 11.28
C ASP A 262 18.27 -1.03 10.16
N GLU A 263 17.77 -2.27 10.28
CA GLU A 263 17.93 -3.33 9.28
C GLU A 263 17.27 -2.94 7.96
N ALA A 264 16.00 -2.52 7.98
CA ALA A 264 15.29 -2.11 6.77
C ALA A 264 15.89 -0.84 6.15
N HIS A 265 16.33 0.12 6.97
CA HIS A 265 17.02 1.31 6.48
C HIS A 265 18.37 0.96 5.84
N ALA A 266 19.14 0.03 6.41
CA ALA A 266 20.40 -0.44 5.83
C ALA A 266 20.14 -1.16 4.49
N TRP A 267 19.15 -2.05 4.47
CA TRP A 267 18.71 -2.78 3.28
C TRP A 267 18.29 -1.83 2.14
N ALA A 268 17.50 -0.79 2.44
CA ALA A 268 17.04 0.17 1.43
C ALA A 268 18.20 0.99 0.84
N ARG A 269 19.15 1.43 1.69
CA ARG A 269 20.35 2.15 1.24
C ARG A 269 21.27 1.30 0.36
N GLU A 270 21.46 0.03 0.71
CA GLU A 270 22.27 -0.90 -0.09
C GLU A 270 21.66 -1.10 -1.48
N ARG A 271 20.34 -1.33 -1.55
CA ARG A 271 19.62 -1.47 -2.82
C ARG A 271 19.68 -0.19 -3.66
N ASN A 272 19.50 0.98 -3.05
CA ASN A 272 19.62 2.26 -3.74
C ASN A 272 21.01 2.47 -4.35
N ALA A 273 22.06 2.13 -3.60
CA ALA A 273 23.44 2.22 -4.07
C ALA A 273 23.71 1.26 -5.25
N ALA A 274 23.13 0.07 -5.25
CA ALA A 274 23.27 -0.89 -6.34
C ALA A 274 22.65 -0.38 -7.66
N THR A 275 21.47 0.23 -7.60
CA THR A 275 20.79 0.79 -8.77
C THR A 275 21.50 2.02 -9.34
N ALA A 276 22.23 2.79 -8.51
CA ALA A 276 23.01 3.94 -8.98
C ALA A 276 24.27 3.54 -9.78
N VAL A 277 24.70 2.28 -9.70
CA VAL A 277 25.91 1.77 -10.38
C VAL A 277 25.58 0.99 -11.66
N SER A 278 24.32 0.57 -11.84
CA SER A 278 23.80 -0.13 -13.02
C SER A 278 23.33 0.81 -14.13
#